data_AF-A0A661EWM2-F1
#
_entry.id   AF-A0A661EWM2-F1
#
_cell.length_a   1.000
_cell.length_b   1.000
_cell.length_c   1.000
_cell.angle_alpha   90.00
_cell.angle_beta   90.00
_cell.angle_gamma   90.00
#
_symmetry.space_group_name_H-M   'P 1'
#
loop_
_entity.id
_entity.type
_entity.pdbx_description
1 polymer ?
#
loop_
_entity_poly.entity_id
_entity_poly.type
_entity_poly.pdbx_seq_one_letter_code
_entity_poly.pdbx_strand_id
1 'polypeptide(L)' 'MPSALNRWFFRASLSSGSCKIFAFGLLNGLSDLQTLHCFGDYYRGDVLGNPAGAGHQNIRRFMQHGWSGISIKDEA' A
#
# COMPACT_ATOMS: atom_id res chain seq x y z
N MET A 1 -10.62 14.93 -13.39
CA MET A 1 -10.23 15.23 -11.99
C MET A 1 -10.88 14.18 -11.09
N PRO A 2 -10.16 13.16 -10.59
CA PRO A 2 -10.74 12.22 -9.63
C PRO A 2 -11.01 12.96 -8.33
N SER A 3 -12.25 12.88 -7.85
CA SER A 3 -12.74 13.51 -6.63
C SER A 3 -11.98 13.02 -5.40
N ALA A 4 -11.76 13.91 -4.43
CA ALA A 4 -10.98 13.70 -3.21
C ALA A 4 -11.51 12.60 -2.25
N LEU A 5 -12.50 11.80 -2.66
CA LEU A 5 -13.23 10.85 -1.82
C LEU A 5 -12.57 9.46 -1.71
N ASN A 6 -11.63 9.10 -2.58
CA ASN A 6 -10.98 7.76 -2.56
C ASN A 6 -9.53 7.78 -2.04
N ARG A 7 -9.12 8.85 -1.35
CA ARG A 7 -7.76 8.97 -0.83
C ARG A 7 -7.73 8.54 0.65
N TRP A 8 -7.00 7.48 0.96
CA TRP A 8 -6.87 6.96 2.32
C TRP A 8 -5.66 7.58 3.00
N PHE A 9 -5.84 7.97 4.26
CA PHE A 9 -4.73 8.44 5.07
C PHE A 9 -3.97 7.26 5.66
N PHE A 10 -2.67 7.27 5.42
CA PHE A 10 -1.73 6.32 5.99
C PHE A 10 -0.72 7.11 6.84
N ARG A 11 -0.60 6.71 8.12
CA ARG A 11 0.29 7.36 9.07
C ARG A 11 1.63 6.64 9.07
N ALA A 12 2.69 7.31 8.63
CA ALA A 12 4.03 6.72 8.52
C ALA A 12 4.58 6.19 9.86
N SER A 13 4.01 6.64 10.98
CA SER A 13 4.41 6.28 12.35
C SER A 13 3.71 5.05 12.94
N LEU A 14 2.77 4.39 12.24
CA LEU A 14 2.16 3.17 12.76
C LEU A 14 3.08 1.96 12.50
N SER A 15 3.47 1.27 13.56
CA SER A 15 4.37 0.11 13.64
C SER A 15 4.02 -1.14 12.79
N SER A 16 3.20 -0.99 11.75
CA SER A 16 2.86 -2.05 10.79
C SER A 16 3.98 -2.24 9.76
N GLY A 17 4.34 -3.48 9.45
CA GLY A 17 5.35 -3.80 8.42
C GLY A 17 5.08 -3.14 7.05
N SER A 18 3.81 -2.83 6.76
CA SER A 18 3.39 -2.08 5.58
C SER A 18 3.97 -0.66 5.48
N CYS A 19 4.17 0.05 6.59
CA CYS A 19 4.70 1.42 6.56
C CYS A 19 6.10 1.47 5.95
N LYS A 20 6.95 0.50 6.31
CA LYS A 20 8.34 0.46 5.85
C LYS A 20 8.43 0.22 4.35
N ILE A 21 7.59 -0.68 3.82
CA ILE A 21 7.57 -0.99 2.39
C ILE A 21 7.07 0.21 1.57
N PHE A 22 6.02 0.90 2.03
CA PHE A 22 5.54 2.09 1.33
C PHE A 22 6.55 3.25 1.42
N ALA A 23 7.17 3.48 2.57
CA ALA A 23 8.22 4.49 2.69
C ALA A 23 9.41 4.17 1.77
N PHE A 24 9.86 2.90 1.73
CA PHE A 24 10.91 2.45 0.82
C PHE A 24 10.52 2.65 -0.65
N GLY A 25 9.28 2.30 -1.02
CA GLY A 25 8.77 2.47 -2.37
C GLY A 25 8.77 3.93 -2.83
N LEU A 26 8.34 4.86 -1.97
CA LEU A 26 8.38 6.28 -2.26
C LEU A 26 9.80 6.82 -2.38
N LEU A 27 10.68 6.49 -1.42
CA LEU A 27 12.07 6.97 -1.41
C LEU A 27 12.85 6.53 -2.65
N ASN A 28 12.51 5.37 -3.22
CA ASN A 28 13.18 4.81 -4.40
C ASN A 28 12.41 5.03 -5.70
N GLY A 29 11.28 5.75 -5.67
CA GLY A 29 10.46 5.99 -6.87
C GLY A 29 9.91 4.70 -7.51
N LEU A 30 9.62 3.68 -6.70
CA LEU A 30 9.09 2.40 -7.19
C LEU A 30 7.69 2.58 -7.76
N SER A 31 7.41 1.86 -8.85
CA SER A 31 6.04 1.73 -9.37
C SER A 31 5.12 0.99 -8.40
N ASP A 32 3.81 1.07 -8.63
CA ASP A 32 2.80 0.33 -7.85
C ASP A 32 3.13 -1.18 -7.81
N LEU A 33 3.44 -1.77 -8.96
CA LEU A 33 3.75 -3.20 -9.07
C LEU A 33 5.05 -3.57 -8.35
N GLN A 34 6.10 -2.76 -8.49
CA GLN A 34 7.36 -2.99 -7.78
C GLN A 34 7.15 -2.93 -6.26
N THR A 35 6.36 -1.98 -5.78
CA THR A 35 6.04 -1.85 -4.36
C THR A 35 5.20 -3.02 -3.86
N LEU A 36 4.23 -3.51 -4.65
CA LEU A 36 3.48 -4.73 -4.34
C LEU A 36 4.41 -5.95 -4.23
N HIS A 37 5.39 -6.08 -5.12
CA HIS A 37 6.36 -7.17 -5.07
C HIS A 37 7.24 -7.16 -3.81
N CYS A 38 7.50 -5.99 -3.22
CA CYS A 38 8.21 -5.86 -1.95
C CYS A 38 7.47 -6.48 -0.75
N PHE A 39 6.15 -6.70 -0.85
CA PHE A 39 5.37 -7.40 0.18
C PHE A 39 5.57 -8.93 0.20
N GLY A 40 6.36 -9.49 -0.73
CA GLY A 40 6.75 -10.90 -0.68
C GLY A 40 5.56 -11.85 -0.76
N ASP A 41 5.51 -12.79 0.18
CA ASP A 41 4.47 -13.82 0.27
C ASP A 41 3.10 -13.27 0.67
N TYR A 42 3.05 -12.15 1.40
CA TYR A 42 1.78 -11.51 1.72
C TYR A 42 1.05 -11.01 0.46
N TYR A 43 1.79 -10.54 -0.54
CA TYR A 43 1.19 -10.18 -1.82
C TYR A 43 0.95 -11.43 -2.69
N ARG A 44 1.97 -12.25 -2.90
CA ARG A 44 1.92 -13.36 -3.87
C ARG A 44 1.08 -14.56 -3.40
N GLY A 45 1.22 -14.95 -2.14
CA GLY A 45 0.51 -16.07 -1.55
C GLY A 45 -0.85 -15.64 -1.00
N ASP A 46 -0.84 -14.73 -0.02
CA ASP A 46 -2.06 -14.43 0.74
C ASP A 46 -3.06 -13.57 -0.03
N VAL A 47 -2.59 -12.56 -0.77
CA VAL A 47 -3.49 -11.63 -1.47
C VAL A 47 -3.90 -12.16 -2.84
N LEU A 48 -2.94 -12.53 -3.69
CA LEU A 48 -3.23 -13.07 -5.02
C LEU A 48 -3.83 -14.49 -4.95
N GLY A 49 -3.38 -15.32 -4.01
CA GLY A 49 -3.91 -16.68 -3.82
C GLY A 49 -5.27 -16.73 -3.12
N ASN A 50 -5.71 -15.65 -2.47
CA ASN A 50 -7.03 -15.54 -1.87
C ASN A 50 -7.72 -14.22 -2.22
N PRO A 51 -8.33 -14.10 -3.42
CA PRO A 51 -8.97 -12.86 -3.89
C PRO A 51 -10.12 -12.39 -2.99
N ALA A 52 -10.85 -13.32 -2.35
CA ALA A 52 -11.97 -13.03 -1.46
C ALA A 52 -11.55 -12.81 0.01
N GLY A 53 -10.25 -12.91 0.32
CA GLY A 53 -9.74 -12.77 1.68
C GLY A 53 -9.88 -11.35 2.23
N ALA A 54 -10.17 -11.23 3.53
CA ALA A 54 -10.25 -9.93 4.22
C ALA A 54 -8.93 -9.45 4.86
N GLY A 55 -7.89 -10.29 4.83
CA GLY A 55 -6.54 -9.98 5.34
C GLY A 55 -5.77 -8.99 4.46
N HIS A 56 -4.72 -8.39 5.03
CA HIS A 56 -3.78 -7.50 4.31
C HIS A 56 -4.45 -6.33 3.57
N GLN A 57 -5.38 -5.66 4.23
CA GLN A 57 -6.19 -4.59 3.62
C GLN A 57 -5.34 -3.47 2.99
N ASN A 58 -4.16 -3.19 3.52
CA ASN A 58 -3.24 -2.20 2.94
C ASN A 58 -2.74 -2.60 1.55
N ILE A 59 -2.33 -3.87 1.37
CA ILE A 59 -1.88 -4.40 0.09
C ILE A 59 -3.03 -4.39 -0.91
N ARG A 60 -4.23 -4.83 -0.48
CA ARG A 60 -5.42 -4.89 -1.34
C ARG A 60 -5.89 -3.50 -1.80
N ARG A 61 -5.92 -2.52 -0.88
CA ARG A 61 -6.24 -1.13 -1.26
C ARG A 61 -5.18 -0.55 -2.19
N PHE A 62 -3.90 -0.85 -1.95
CA PHE A 62 -2.83 -0.39 -2.83
C PHE A 62 -2.90 -1.02 -4.22
N MET A 63 -3.30 -2.29 -4.35
CA MET A 63 -3.57 -2.90 -5.67
C MET A 63 -4.69 -2.19 -6.44
N GLN A 64 -5.70 -1.66 -5.74
CA GLN A 64 -6.86 -1.02 -6.36
C GLN A 64 -6.60 0.44 -6.77
N HIS A 65 -5.79 1.16 -5.98
CA HIS A 65 -5.65 2.61 -6.12
C HIS A 65 -4.22 3.09 -6.38
N GLY A 66 -3.22 2.22 -6.22
CA GLY A 66 -1.81 2.54 -6.35
C GLY A 66 -1.38 3.71 -5.46
N TRP A 67 -0.28 4.36 -5.84
CA TRP A 67 0.21 5.57 -5.19
C TRP A 67 -0.81 6.72 -5.20
N SER A 68 -1.71 6.76 -6.20
CA SER A 68 -2.72 7.81 -6.31
C SER A 68 -3.75 7.80 -5.17
N GLY A 69 -3.99 6.63 -4.58
CA GLY A 69 -4.93 6.45 -3.47
C GLY A 69 -4.34 6.67 -2.09
N ILE A 70 -3.01 6.76 -1.96
CA ILE A 70 -2.35 6.95 -0.67
C ILE A 70 -2.17 8.45 -0.41
N SER A 71 -2.59 8.89 0.77
CA SER A 71 -2.11 10.10 1.42
C SER A 71 -1.20 9.70 2.58
N ILE A 72 0.10 9.91 2.47
CA ILE A 72 0.99 9.79 3.62
C ILE A 72 0.97 11.14 4.35
N LYS A 73 0.53 11.12 5.61
CA LYS A 73 0.77 12.25 6.52
C LYS A 73 2.10 11.99 7.23
N ASP A 74 3.07 12.84 6.95
CA ASP A 74 4.21 13.05 7.83
C ASP A 74 3.69 13.77 9.09
N GLU A 75 3.87 13.14 10.24
CA GLU A 75 3.85 13.86 11.51
C GLU A 75 5.28 14.36 11.71
N ALA A 76 5.53 15.59 11.26
CA ALA A 76 6.63 16.39 11.79
C ALA A 76 6.26 16.89 13.20
#